data_AF-A0A7K5VUG8-F1
#
_entry.id   AF-A0A7K5VUG8-F1
#
_cell.length_a   1.000
_cell.length_b   1.000
_cell.length_c   1.000
_cell.angle_alpha   90.00
_cell.angle_beta   90.00
_cell.angle_gamma   90.00
#
_symmetry.space_group_name_H-M   'P 1'
#
loop_
_entity.id
_entity.type
_entity.pdbx_description
1 polymer ?
#
loop_
_entity_poly.entity_id
_entity_poly.type
_entity_poly.pdbx_seq_one_letter_code
_entity_poly.pdbx_strand_id
1 'polypeptide(L)'
;EKEKQDYVFCLEQSLLLYNPEYILLVEDDAVPEEEIFSVLQHLFSARFSKPYLRDALYFKLYHPERLQRYFNPEPMRILEWLGLGMFLGPVLTCAYCRAAGRAGPSWRLVAFFALYSMALSELVGRHYGLELRRLHPALYNVVPASECCTPAMLFPAASARRASGYLRGLRCRRGFAKDTALYSLLRGEGENAFVVEPNLVRHVGMYSSLRLNSNPKLL
;
A
#
# COMPACT_ATOMS: atom_id res chain seq x y z
N GLU A 1 -2.71 16.51 -17.39
CA GLU A 1 -3.46 17.72 -17.00
C GLU A 1 -4.94 17.43 -16.78
N LYS A 2 -5.68 16.94 -17.78
CA LYS A 2 -7.10 16.60 -17.64
C LYS A 2 -7.40 15.73 -16.41
N GLU A 3 -6.68 14.63 -16.24
CA GLU A 3 -6.79 13.74 -15.07
C GLU A 3 -6.68 14.47 -13.72
N LYS A 4 -5.77 15.46 -13.60
CA LYS A 4 -5.63 16.29 -12.40
C LYS A 4 -6.84 17.23 -12.23
N GLN A 5 -7.34 17.81 -13.31
CA GLN A 5 -8.51 18.68 -13.28
C GLN A 5 -9.77 17.91 -12.85
N ASP A 6 -9.98 16.71 -13.41
CA ASP A 6 -11.08 15.82 -13.04
C ASP A 6 -10.97 15.40 -11.57
N TYR A 7 -9.76 15.08 -11.10
CA TYR A 7 -9.49 14.75 -9.70
C TYR A 7 -9.85 15.89 -8.73
N VAL A 8 -9.41 17.11 -9.04
CA VAL A 8 -9.73 18.32 -8.25
C VAL A 8 -11.24 18.58 -8.27
N PHE A 9 -11.86 18.50 -9.44
CA PHE A 9 -13.30 18.68 -9.59
C PHE A 9 -14.09 17.71 -8.72
N CYS A 10 -13.76 16.41 -8.76
CA CYS A 10 -14.44 15.39 -7.96
C CYS A 10 -14.30 15.64 -6.45
N LEU A 11 -13.11 16.03 -5.98
CA LEU A 11 -12.90 16.39 -4.57
C LEU A 11 -13.73 17.61 -4.16
N GLU A 12 -13.68 18.68 -4.94
CA GLU A 12 -14.40 19.93 -4.64
C GLU A 12 -15.91 19.73 -4.67
N GLN A 13 -16.45 19.06 -5.70
CA GLN A 13 -17.89 18.79 -5.79
C GLN A 13 -18.37 17.90 -4.65
N SER A 14 -17.60 16.88 -4.25
CA SER A 14 -17.96 16.01 -3.13
C SER A 14 -18.04 16.80 -1.82
N LEU A 15 -17.08 17.70 -1.58
CA LEU A 15 -17.06 18.58 -0.41
C LEU A 15 -18.26 19.53 -0.39
N LEU A 16 -18.58 20.13 -1.54
CA LEU A 16 -19.65 21.13 -1.66
C LEU A 16 -21.05 20.52 -1.53
N LEU A 17 -21.29 19.35 -2.13
CA LEU A 17 -22.63 18.77 -2.22
C LEU A 17 -23.01 17.92 -1.01
N TYR A 18 -22.05 17.26 -0.36
CA TYR A 18 -22.35 16.23 0.63
C TYR A 18 -21.81 16.50 2.03
N ASN A 19 -20.93 17.50 2.22
CA ASN A 19 -20.22 17.77 3.47
C ASN A 19 -19.71 16.49 4.19
N PRO A 20 -18.98 15.60 3.49
CA PRO A 20 -18.59 14.31 4.04
C PRO A 20 -17.48 14.44 5.09
N GLU A 21 -17.31 13.43 5.93
CA GLU A 21 -16.14 13.32 6.82
C GLU A 21 -14.91 12.81 6.04
N TYR A 22 -15.12 11.84 5.14
CA TYR A 22 -14.11 11.26 4.27
C TYR A 22 -14.63 11.17 2.83
N ILE A 23 -13.72 11.33 1.87
CA ILE A 23 -13.99 11.19 0.44
C ILE A 23 -13.16 10.03 -0.08
N LEU A 24 -13.84 8.97 -0.53
CA LEU A 24 -13.23 7.87 -1.26
C LEU A 24 -13.27 8.22 -2.76
N LEU A 25 -12.09 8.45 -3.33
CA LEU A 25 -11.92 8.74 -4.74
C LEU A 25 -11.31 7.52 -5.44
N VAL A 26 -11.97 7.04 -6.48
CA VAL A 26 -11.64 5.81 -7.20
C VAL A 26 -11.55 6.12 -8.69
N GLU A 27 -10.51 5.64 -9.34
CA GLU A 27 -10.31 5.73 -10.79
C GLU A 27 -11.17 4.66 -11.51
N ASP A 28 -11.43 4.85 -12.80
CA ASP A 28 -12.30 3.98 -13.59
C ASP A 28 -11.71 2.57 -13.83
N ASP A 29 -10.41 2.42 -13.61
CA ASP A 29 -9.68 1.16 -13.74
C ASP A 29 -9.30 0.53 -12.38
N ALA A 30 -10.06 0.84 -11.33
CA ALA A 30 -9.93 0.26 -10.01
C ALA A 30 -11.12 -0.64 -9.66
N VAL A 31 -10.83 -1.87 -9.21
CA VAL A 31 -11.84 -2.84 -8.76
C VAL A 31 -11.71 -3.05 -7.24
N PRO A 32 -12.73 -2.75 -6.44
CA PRO A 32 -12.68 -2.95 -5.00
C PRO A 32 -12.61 -4.45 -4.63
N GLU A 33 -11.89 -4.76 -3.56
CA GLU A 33 -11.94 -6.06 -2.90
C GLU A 33 -13.26 -6.20 -2.11
N GLU A 34 -13.71 -7.44 -1.90
CA GLU A 34 -15.01 -7.73 -1.25
C GLU A 34 -15.11 -7.13 0.16
N GLU A 35 -14.00 -7.09 0.88
CA GLU A 35 -13.89 -6.62 2.26
C GLU A 35 -13.65 -5.11 2.40
N ILE A 36 -13.61 -4.33 1.30
CA ILE A 36 -13.21 -2.90 1.33
C ILE A 36 -13.95 -2.11 2.42
N PHE A 37 -15.27 -2.25 2.53
CA PHE A 37 -16.07 -1.48 3.48
C PHE A 37 -15.91 -1.97 4.92
N SER A 38 -15.78 -3.28 5.15
CA SER A 38 -15.61 -3.82 6.50
C SER A 38 -14.24 -3.41 7.08
N VAL A 39 -13.21 -3.39 6.23
CA VAL A 39 -11.88 -2.91 6.61
C VAL A 39 -11.87 -1.41 6.84
N LEU A 40 -12.43 -0.61 5.92
CA LEU A 40 -12.50 0.85 6.10
C LEU A 40 -13.26 1.22 7.38
N GLN A 41 -14.39 0.57 7.67
CA GLN A 41 -15.14 0.76 8.91
C GLN A 41 -14.29 0.48 10.16
N HIS A 42 -13.50 -0.60 10.13
CA HIS A 42 -12.57 -0.91 11.22
C HIS A 42 -11.47 0.15 11.35
N LEU A 43 -10.91 0.62 10.23
CA LEU A 43 -9.86 1.64 10.25
C LEU A 43 -10.37 2.99 10.77
N PHE A 44 -11.56 3.42 10.36
CA PHE A 44 -12.20 4.64 10.86
C PHE A 44 -12.38 4.59 12.38
N SER A 45 -12.94 3.50 12.90
CA SER A 45 -13.26 3.37 14.32
C SER A 45 -12.01 3.16 15.21
N ALA A 46 -11.07 2.31 14.79
CA ALA A 46 -9.99 1.83 15.65
C ALA A 46 -8.62 2.49 15.40
N ARG A 47 -8.40 3.14 14.24
CA ARG A 47 -7.06 3.57 13.81
C ARG A 47 -6.99 5.04 13.46
N PHE A 48 -7.90 5.58 12.65
CA PHE A 48 -7.78 6.95 12.13
C PHE A 48 -8.01 8.03 13.19
N SER A 49 -8.58 7.69 14.34
CA SER A 49 -8.63 8.55 15.52
C SER A 49 -7.27 8.79 16.18
N LYS A 50 -6.24 7.98 15.86
CA LYS A 50 -4.91 8.10 16.46
C LYS A 50 -4.22 9.39 15.99
N PRO A 51 -3.53 10.13 16.88
CA PRO A 51 -2.97 11.45 16.55
C PRO A 51 -2.08 11.48 15.30
N TYR A 52 -1.26 10.45 15.10
CA TYR A 52 -0.32 10.38 13.98
C TYR A 52 -0.97 10.04 12.62
N LEU A 53 -2.24 9.60 12.61
CA LEU A 53 -3.01 9.32 11.39
C LEU A 53 -4.09 10.37 11.13
N ARG A 54 -4.56 11.06 12.17
CA ARG A 54 -5.68 12.00 12.11
C ARG A 54 -5.47 13.12 11.08
N ASP A 55 -4.25 13.65 11.01
CA ASP A 55 -3.90 14.77 10.13
C ASP A 55 -3.28 14.32 8.82
N ALA A 56 -3.41 13.03 8.45
CA ALA A 56 -2.92 12.53 7.17
C ALA A 56 -3.57 13.27 6.00
N LEU A 57 -2.76 13.57 4.98
CA LEU A 57 -3.24 14.16 3.73
C LEU A 57 -4.16 13.19 2.99
N TYR A 58 -3.77 11.91 2.93
CA TYR A 58 -4.57 10.84 2.35
C TYR A 58 -4.13 9.45 2.82
N PHE A 59 -5.01 8.48 2.59
CA PHE A 59 -4.73 7.05 2.69
C PHE A 59 -4.86 6.40 1.31
N LYS A 60 -3.78 5.79 0.81
CA LYS A 60 -3.79 4.99 -0.41
C LYS A 60 -4.42 3.63 -0.12
N LEU A 61 -5.28 3.17 -1.01
CA LEU A 61 -5.90 1.84 -0.92
C LEU A 61 -5.28 0.81 -1.87
N TYR A 62 -4.28 1.25 -2.64
CA TYR A 62 -3.52 0.42 -3.56
C TYR A 62 -2.06 0.88 -3.63
N HIS A 63 -1.16 -0.09 -3.72
CA HIS A 63 0.22 0.11 -4.12
C HIS A 63 0.67 -1.06 -5.01
N PRO A 64 1.42 -0.82 -6.11
CA PRO A 64 1.77 -1.88 -7.04
C PRO A 64 2.56 -3.02 -6.38
N GLU A 65 2.09 -4.25 -6.56
CA GLU A 65 2.68 -5.47 -5.97
C GLU A 65 4.18 -5.61 -6.32
N ARG A 66 4.56 -5.26 -7.56
CA ARG A 66 5.97 -5.29 -8.01
C ARG A 66 6.91 -4.38 -7.20
N LEU A 67 6.37 -3.32 -6.60
CA LEU A 67 7.11 -2.37 -5.77
C LEU A 67 7.05 -2.73 -4.27
N GLN A 68 6.25 -3.74 -3.90
CA GLN A 68 6.05 -4.20 -2.52
C GLN A 68 7.09 -5.21 -2.05
N ARG A 69 8.23 -5.39 -2.72
CA ARG A 69 9.28 -6.36 -2.31
C ARG A 69 9.85 -6.07 -0.92
N TYR A 70 10.42 -7.09 -0.26
CA TYR A 70 11.11 -6.91 1.02
C TYR A 70 12.40 -6.12 0.85
N PHE A 71 13.14 -6.41 -0.22
CA PHE A 71 14.32 -5.62 -0.58
C PHE A 71 13.89 -4.28 -1.17
N ASN A 72 13.67 -3.31 -0.29
CA ASN A 72 13.19 -1.98 -0.60
C ASN A 72 13.83 -0.97 0.39
N PRO A 73 14.07 0.30 -0.01
CA PRO A 73 14.61 1.32 0.90
C PRO A 73 13.77 1.57 2.17
N GLU A 74 12.51 1.14 2.22
CA GLU A 74 11.67 1.29 3.42
C GLU A 74 12.11 0.35 4.56
N PRO A 75 12.57 0.89 5.72
CA PRO A 75 13.18 0.09 6.78
C PRO A 75 12.20 -0.91 7.42
N MET A 76 10.92 -0.57 7.49
CA MET A 76 9.89 -1.46 8.05
C MET A 76 9.79 -2.78 7.29
N ARG A 77 10.01 -2.78 5.97
CA ARG A 77 9.97 -3.99 5.14
C ARG A 77 11.18 -4.88 5.37
N ILE A 78 12.35 -4.27 5.56
CA ILE A 78 13.58 -5.00 5.92
C ILE A 78 13.42 -5.64 7.31
N LEU A 79 12.84 -4.91 8.26
CA LEU A 79 12.55 -5.44 9.60
C LEU A 79 11.54 -6.59 9.56
N GLU A 80 10.48 -6.48 8.76
CA GLU A 80 9.52 -7.56 8.53
C GLU A 80 10.22 -8.80 7.97
N TRP A 81 11.12 -8.62 7.00
CA TRP A 81 11.88 -9.70 6.36
C TRP A 81 12.83 -10.40 7.32
N LEU A 82 13.59 -9.62 8.10
CA LEU A 82 14.45 -10.14 9.16
C LEU A 82 13.64 -10.87 10.23
N GLY A 83 12.49 -10.31 10.62
CA GLY A 83 11.56 -10.93 11.56
C GLY A 83 11.06 -12.30 11.08
N LEU A 84 10.70 -12.41 9.80
CA LEU A 84 10.31 -13.67 9.17
C LEU A 84 11.44 -14.71 9.23
N GLY A 85 12.68 -14.31 8.90
CA GLY A 85 13.85 -15.19 9.01
C GLY A 85 14.13 -15.63 10.45
N MET A 86 14.08 -14.70 11.41
CA MET A 86 14.30 -14.98 12.84
C MET A 86 13.21 -15.89 13.43
N PHE A 87 11.98 -15.83 12.92
CA PHE A 87 10.89 -16.69 13.37
C PHE A 87 10.96 -18.07 12.71
N LEU A 88 11.06 -18.14 11.37
CA LEU A 88 11.03 -19.41 10.64
C LEU A 88 12.32 -20.22 10.80
N GLY A 89 13.47 -19.59 10.99
CA GLY A 89 14.75 -20.28 11.16
C GLY A 89 14.73 -21.32 12.31
N PRO A 90 14.42 -20.91 13.56
CA PRO A 90 14.27 -21.83 14.68
C PRO A 90 13.15 -22.85 14.49
N VAL A 91 11.99 -22.43 13.98
CA VAL A 91 10.82 -23.32 13.78
C VAL A 91 11.17 -24.46 12.81
N LEU A 92 11.73 -24.13 11.65
CA LEU A 92 12.15 -25.12 10.65
C LEU A 92 13.30 -25.99 11.15
N THR A 93 14.24 -25.43 11.91
CA THR A 93 15.33 -26.20 12.52
C THR A 93 14.78 -27.23 13.50
N CYS A 94 13.85 -26.84 14.37
CA CYS A 94 13.20 -27.73 15.33
C CYS A 94 12.41 -28.83 14.62
N ALA A 95 11.66 -28.49 13.56
CA ALA A 95 10.94 -29.47 12.74
C ALA A 95 11.91 -30.46 12.08
N TYR A 96 12.98 -29.97 11.48
CA TYR A 96 14.03 -30.78 10.86
C TYR A 96 14.71 -31.71 11.85
N CYS A 97 15.12 -31.22 13.03
CA CYS A 97 15.78 -32.05 14.04
C CYS A 97 14.86 -33.15 14.56
N ARG A 98 13.55 -32.88 14.73
CA ARG A 98 12.57 -33.90 15.10
C ARG A 98 12.40 -34.95 14.00
N ALA A 99 12.28 -34.52 12.75
CA ALA A 99 12.10 -35.45 11.62
C ALA A 99 13.34 -36.30 11.33
N ALA A 100 14.54 -35.74 11.50
CA ALA A 100 15.81 -36.40 11.23
C ALA A 100 16.44 -37.11 12.45
N GLY A 101 15.75 -37.13 13.60
CA GLY A 101 16.25 -37.75 14.83
C GLY A 101 17.54 -37.12 15.39
N ARG A 102 17.79 -35.82 15.13
CA ARG A 102 19.00 -35.13 15.59
C ARG A 102 18.86 -34.68 17.05
N ALA A 103 19.96 -34.73 17.79
CA ALA A 103 20.02 -34.44 19.23
C ALA A 103 19.59 -33.00 19.62
N GLY A 104 19.61 -32.04 18.69
CA GLY A 104 19.13 -30.68 18.98
C GLY A 104 19.37 -29.68 17.86
N PRO A 105 18.78 -28.47 17.95
CA PRO A 105 18.99 -27.40 16.99
C PRO A 105 20.41 -26.83 17.12
N SER A 106 21.12 -26.71 15.99
CA SER A 106 22.44 -26.04 15.94
C SER A 106 22.30 -24.64 15.34
N TRP A 107 23.09 -23.68 15.81
CA TRP A 107 23.04 -22.29 15.31
C TRP A 107 23.28 -22.20 13.79
N ARG A 108 24.13 -23.08 13.23
CA ARG A 108 24.39 -23.16 11.78
C ARG A 108 23.15 -23.54 10.99
N LEU A 109 22.36 -24.49 11.51
CA LEU A 109 21.08 -24.88 10.90
C LEU A 109 20.04 -23.76 11.03
N VAL A 110 19.98 -23.08 12.18
CA VAL A 110 19.09 -21.93 12.39
C VAL A 110 19.41 -20.82 11.40
N ALA A 111 20.69 -20.47 11.25
CA ALA A 111 21.13 -19.46 10.28
C ALA A 111 20.81 -19.88 8.84
N PHE A 112 21.06 -21.14 8.48
CA PHE A 112 20.71 -21.68 7.16
C PHE A 112 19.21 -21.56 6.87
N PHE A 113 18.35 -22.05 7.76
CA PHE A 113 16.90 -21.99 7.57
C PHE A 113 16.34 -20.57 7.62
N ALA A 114 16.93 -19.68 8.42
CA ALA A 114 16.56 -18.27 8.45
C ALA A 114 16.85 -17.61 7.08
N LEU A 115 18.08 -17.73 6.58
CA LEU A 115 18.49 -17.18 5.28
C LEU A 115 17.70 -17.82 4.12
N TYR A 116 17.47 -19.13 4.18
CA TYR A 116 16.63 -19.84 3.20
C TYR A 116 15.21 -19.29 3.18
N SER A 117 14.58 -19.11 4.34
CA SER A 117 13.21 -18.59 4.44
C SER A 117 13.11 -17.16 3.93
N MET A 118 14.09 -16.32 4.26
CA MET A 118 14.19 -14.95 3.75
C MET A 118 14.33 -14.93 2.22
N ALA A 119 15.26 -15.71 1.66
CA ALA A 119 15.43 -15.78 0.21
C ALA A 119 14.16 -16.30 -0.48
N LEU A 120 13.52 -17.33 0.07
CA LEU A 120 12.29 -17.89 -0.45
C LEU A 120 11.14 -16.87 -0.41
N SER A 121 10.98 -16.12 0.68
CA SER A 121 9.90 -15.12 0.79
C SER A 121 10.08 -13.96 -0.19
N GLU A 122 11.32 -13.55 -0.47
CA GLU A 122 11.60 -12.54 -1.50
C GLU A 122 11.33 -13.06 -2.91
N LEU A 123 11.63 -14.34 -3.19
CA LEU A 123 11.36 -14.98 -4.49
C LEU A 123 9.85 -15.21 -4.74
N VAL A 124 9.12 -15.66 -3.72
CA VAL A 124 7.66 -15.85 -3.81
C VAL A 124 6.98 -14.49 -3.95
N GLY A 125 7.44 -13.49 -3.21
CA GLY A 125 6.90 -12.14 -3.21
C GLY A 125 6.15 -11.82 -1.92
N ARG A 126 6.43 -10.63 -1.37
CA ARG A 126 5.83 -10.14 -0.12
C ARG A 126 4.30 -10.00 -0.21
N HIS A 127 3.76 -9.65 -1.36
CA HIS A 127 2.32 -9.41 -1.53
C HIS A 127 1.49 -10.65 -1.19
N TYR A 128 1.94 -11.86 -1.54
CA TYR A 128 1.27 -13.10 -1.13
C TYR A 128 1.29 -13.31 0.39
N GLY A 129 2.34 -12.86 1.08
CA GLY A 129 2.39 -12.88 2.55
C GLY A 129 1.41 -11.89 3.18
N LEU A 130 1.19 -10.73 2.53
CA LEU A 130 0.21 -9.74 2.98
C LEU A 130 -1.23 -10.25 2.88
N GLU A 131 -1.53 -11.15 1.95
CA GLU A 131 -2.86 -11.75 1.80
C GLU A 131 -3.30 -12.49 3.08
N LEU A 132 -2.36 -13.01 3.89
CA LEU A 132 -2.68 -13.60 5.20
C LEU A 132 -3.33 -12.60 6.17
N ARG A 133 -3.12 -11.29 5.99
CA ARG A 133 -3.77 -10.25 6.81
C ARG A 133 -5.24 -10.04 6.44
N ARG A 134 -5.72 -10.57 5.30
CA ARG A 134 -7.14 -10.48 4.93
C ARG A 134 -8.05 -11.33 5.83
N LEU A 135 -7.49 -12.25 6.63
CA LEU A 135 -8.24 -13.10 7.55
C LEU A 135 -9.08 -12.30 8.56
N HIS A 136 -8.64 -11.09 8.95
CA HIS A 136 -9.40 -10.25 9.87
C HIS A 136 -9.05 -8.76 9.69
N PRO A 137 -10.03 -7.82 9.71
CA PRO A 137 -9.78 -6.39 9.52
C PRO A 137 -8.71 -5.79 10.44
N ALA A 138 -8.58 -6.30 11.66
CA ALA A 138 -7.56 -5.84 12.63
C ALA A 138 -6.11 -6.19 12.23
N LEU A 139 -5.91 -7.12 11.30
CA LEU A 139 -4.58 -7.52 10.81
C LEU A 139 -4.08 -6.59 9.69
N TYR A 140 -4.95 -5.74 9.15
CA TYR A 140 -4.54 -4.72 8.19
C TYR A 140 -3.58 -3.73 8.83
N ASN A 141 -2.55 -3.36 8.08
CA ASN A 141 -1.55 -2.42 8.52
C ASN A 141 -1.70 -1.09 7.78
N VAL A 142 -1.22 -0.02 8.41
CA VAL A 142 -1.16 1.32 7.84
C VAL A 142 0.29 1.78 7.94
N VAL A 143 0.93 1.93 6.80
CA VAL A 143 2.37 2.28 6.69
C VAL A 143 2.54 3.56 5.88
N PRO A 144 3.66 4.29 5.99
CA PRO A 144 3.90 5.50 5.20
C PRO A 144 3.76 5.25 3.69
N ALA A 145 3.13 6.18 2.98
CA ALA A 145 2.94 6.07 1.54
C ALA A 145 4.21 6.43 0.77
N SER A 146 4.45 5.73 -0.34
CA SER A 146 5.55 6.01 -1.27
C SER A 146 5.07 6.58 -2.61
N GLU A 147 6.04 7.02 -3.41
CA GLU A 147 5.85 7.64 -4.73
C GLU A 147 5.41 6.60 -5.77
N CYS A 148 4.12 6.30 -5.84
CA CYS A 148 3.40 5.93 -7.05
C CYS A 148 1.92 5.76 -6.79
N CYS A 149 1.13 6.10 -7.81
CA CYS A 149 -0.17 5.53 -8.15
C CYS A 149 -1.30 5.98 -7.21
N THR A 150 -2.44 6.33 -7.81
CA THR A 150 -3.63 6.82 -7.09
C THR A 150 -4.96 6.18 -7.48
N PRO A 151 -5.03 4.89 -7.89
CA PRO A 151 -6.27 4.31 -8.42
C PRO A 151 -7.40 4.29 -7.38
N ALA A 152 -7.08 4.26 -6.09
CA ALA A 152 -8.04 4.48 -5.03
C ALA A 152 -7.39 5.17 -3.83
N MET A 153 -7.98 6.28 -3.43
CA MET A 153 -7.45 7.22 -2.45
C MET A 153 -8.56 7.68 -1.52
N LEU A 154 -8.28 7.72 -0.23
CA LEU A 154 -9.22 8.19 0.78
C LEU A 154 -8.69 9.47 1.42
N PHE A 155 -9.48 10.54 1.37
CA PHE A 155 -9.12 11.85 1.92
C PHE A 155 -10.06 12.22 3.07
N PRO A 156 -9.53 12.58 4.26
CA PRO A 156 -10.29 13.36 5.23
C PRO A 156 -10.75 14.68 4.60
N ALA A 157 -11.94 15.17 4.92
CA ALA A 157 -12.51 16.35 4.26
C ALA A 157 -11.64 17.62 4.40
N ALA A 158 -11.01 17.83 5.55
CA ALA A 158 -10.06 18.92 5.74
C ALA A 158 -8.84 18.77 4.82
N SER A 159 -8.32 17.55 4.69
CA SER A 159 -7.16 17.24 3.84
C SER A 159 -7.49 17.30 2.36
N ALA A 160 -8.71 16.93 1.96
CA ALA A 160 -9.21 17.08 0.58
C ALA A 160 -9.18 18.54 0.11
N ARG A 161 -9.53 19.50 0.98
CA ARG A 161 -9.41 20.94 0.69
C ARG A 161 -7.96 21.38 0.48
N ARG A 162 -7.03 20.89 1.31
CA ARG A 162 -5.59 21.20 1.16
C ARG A 162 -5.02 20.61 -0.13
N ALA A 163 -5.31 19.32 -0.39
CA ALA A 163 -4.86 18.63 -1.59
C ALA A 163 -5.40 19.29 -2.87
N SER A 164 -6.70 19.60 -2.92
CA SER A 164 -7.31 20.30 -4.07
C SER A 164 -6.74 21.70 -4.27
N GLY A 165 -6.59 22.49 -3.20
CA GLY A 165 -5.97 23.82 -3.25
C GLY A 165 -4.57 23.80 -3.83
N TYR A 166 -3.73 22.85 -3.39
CA TYR A 166 -2.38 22.67 -3.92
C TYR A 166 -2.38 22.25 -5.40
N LEU A 167 -3.18 21.25 -5.76
CA LEU A 167 -3.27 20.77 -7.15
C LEU A 167 -3.83 21.83 -8.11
N ARG A 168 -4.69 22.75 -7.63
CA ARG A 168 -5.21 23.86 -8.44
C ARG A 168 -4.12 24.87 -8.81
N GLY A 169 -3.17 25.12 -7.91
CA GLY A 169 -2.04 26.02 -8.12
C GLY A 169 -0.95 25.48 -9.06
N LEU A 170 -1.03 24.22 -9.46
CA LEU A 170 -0.01 23.54 -10.26
C LEU A 170 -0.50 23.17 -11.65
N ARG A 171 0.43 23.10 -12.60
CA ARG A 171 0.17 22.56 -13.94
C ARG A 171 0.97 21.28 -14.13
N CYS A 172 0.27 20.18 -14.40
CA CYS A 172 0.92 18.91 -14.70
C CYS A 172 1.55 18.95 -16.09
N ARG A 173 2.71 18.31 -16.20
CA ARG A 173 3.48 18.19 -17.44
C ARG A 173 4.00 16.77 -17.57
N ARG A 174 4.54 16.41 -18.73
CA ARG A 174 5.16 15.09 -18.92
C ARG A 174 6.28 14.91 -17.89
N GLY A 175 6.24 13.81 -17.14
CA GLY A 175 7.16 13.54 -16.02
C GLY A 175 6.81 14.21 -14.69
N PHE A 176 5.73 14.99 -14.62
CA PHE A 176 5.18 15.57 -13.39
C PHE A 176 3.65 15.41 -13.41
N ALA A 177 3.22 14.18 -13.17
CA ALA A 177 1.82 13.81 -13.11
C ALA A 177 1.21 14.19 -11.75
N LYS A 178 -0.11 14.02 -11.64
CA LYS A 178 -0.90 14.19 -10.42
C LYS A 178 -0.26 13.50 -9.22
N ASP A 179 0.15 12.24 -9.39
CA ASP A 179 0.72 11.41 -8.33
C ASP A 179 2.04 11.99 -7.80
N THR A 180 2.90 12.44 -8.71
CA THR A 180 4.16 13.11 -8.38
C THR A 180 3.89 14.43 -7.66
N ALA A 181 2.89 15.20 -8.08
CA ALA A 181 2.50 16.44 -7.42
C ALA A 181 1.99 16.18 -5.99
N LEU A 182 1.10 15.20 -5.80
CA LEU A 182 0.64 14.82 -4.46
C LEU A 182 1.79 14.35 -3.56
N TYR A 183 2.76 13.63 -4.12
CA TYR A 183 3.94 13.21 -3.37
C TYR A 183 4.91 14.37 -3.08
N SER A 184 5.03 15.36 -3.98
CA SER A 184 5.83 16.56 -3.73
C SER A 184 5.23 17.43 -2.62
N LEU A 185 3.91 17.44 -2.46
CA LEU A 185 3.25 18.10 -1.33
C LEU A 185 3.71 17.51 0.02
N LEU A 186 3.83 16.18 0.11
CA LEU A 186 4.32 15.52 1.33
C LEU A 186 5.73 15.99 1.72
N ARG A 187 6.64 16.05 0.73
CA ARG A 187 8.03 16.46 0.94
C ARG A 187 8.18 17.96 1.17
N GLY A 188 7.38 18.78 0.48
CA GLY A 188 7.50 20.23 0.49
C GLY A 188 6.86 20.90 1.71
N GLU A 189 5.73 20.39 2.17
CA GLU A 189 4.96 20.99 3.28
C GLU A 189 4.96 20.14 4.56
N GLY A 190 5.71 19.03 4.59
CA GLY A 190 5.81 18.16 5.76
C GLY A 190 4.51 17.39 6.06
N GLU A 191 3.63 17.26 5.06
CA GLU A 191 2.40 16.48 5.16
C GLU A 191 2.70 14.98 5.21
N ASN A 192 1.87 14.23 5.93
CA ASN A 192 2.01 12.78 6.03
C ASN A 192 0.93 12.09 5.21
N ALA A 193 1.29 10.99 4.55
CA ALA A 193 0.32 10.12 3.92
C ALA A 193 0.67 8.66 4.16
N PHE A 194 -0.35 7.82 4.09
CA PHE A 194 -0.24 6.41 4.42
C PHE A 194 -0.83 5.53 3.33
N VAL A 195 -0.47 4.26 3.35
CA VAL A 195 -1.05 3.21 2.53
C VAL A 195 -1.57 2.10 3.43
N VAL A 196 -2.73 1.55 3.06
CA VAL A 196 -3.33 0.39 3.71
C VAL A 196 -2.76 -0.88 3.07
N GLU A 197 -2.28 -1.82 3.91
CA GLU A 197 -1.75 -3.11 3.47
C GLU A 197 -2.50 -4.27 4.15
N PRO A 198 -3.02 -5.26 3.40
CA PRO A 198 -2.96 -5.42 1.94
C PRO A 198 -3.83 -4.41 1.16
N ASN A 199 -3.67 -4.39 -0.16
CA ASN A 199 -4.43 -3.52 -1.06
C ASN A 199 -5.94 -3.82 -0.93
N LEU A 200 -6.76 -2.78 -0.83
CA LEU A 200 -8.23 -2.89 -0.79
C LEU A 200 -8.89 -2.73 -2.17
N VAL A 201 -8.07 -2.47 -3.18
CA VAL A 201 -8.48 -2.30 -4.57
C VAL A 201 -7.44 -2.95 -5.47
N ARG A 202 -7.88 -3.56 -6.58
CA ARG A 202 -7.02 -4.05 -7.66
C ARG A 202 -7.02 -3.06 -8.81
N HIS A 203 -5.85 -2.81 -9.39
CA HIS A 203 -5.71 -1.97 -10.58
C HIS A 203 -5.82 -2.82 -11.85
N VAL A 204 -6.83 -2.58 -12.67
CA VAL A 204 -7.11 -3.31 -13.92
C VAL A 204 -6.75 -2.52 -15.19
N GLY A 205 -6.08 -1.37 -15.06
CA GLY A 205 -5.72 -0.50 -16.19
C GLY A 205 -4.87 -1.20 -17.27
N MET A 206 -4.06 -2.19 -16.89
CA MET A 206 -3.32 -3.03 -17.83
C MET A 206 -4.26 -3.86 -18.73
N TYR A 207 -5.33 -4.43 -18.18
CA TYR A 207 -6.33 -5.17 -18.97
C TYR A 207 -7.08 -4.27 -19.95
N SER A 208 -7.39 -3.03 -19.55
CA SER A 208 -8.06 -2.04 -20.41
C SER A 208 -7.16 -1.56 -21.56
N SER A 209 -5.87 -1.40 -21.30
CA SER A 209 -4.88 -0.97 -22.30
C SER A 209 -4.52 -2.08 -23.29
N LEU A 210 -4.53 -3.35 -22.86
CA LEU A 210 -4.19 -4.51 -23.70
C LEU A 210 -5.24 -4.83 -24.76
N ARG A 211 -6.54 -4.56 -24.50
CA ARG A 211 -7.60 -4.79 -25.50
C ARG A 211 -7.51 -3.89 -26.73
N LEU A 212 -6.84 -2.74 -26.61
CA LEU A 212 -6.62 -1.79 -27.69
C LEU A 212 -5.29 -1.97 -28.42
N ASN A 213 -4.40 -2.84 -27.91
CA ASN A 213 -3.05 -2.97 -28.42
C ASN A 213 -2.72 -4.43 -28.74
N SER A 214 -2.82 -4.81 -30.01
CA SER A 214 -2.56 -6.16 -30.52
C SER A 214 -1.08 -6.57 -30.46
N ASN A 215 -0.18 -5.71 -29.98
CA ASN A 215 1.25 -5.99 -29.77
C ASN A 215 1.76 -5.30 -28.49
N PRO A 216 1.42 -5.81 -27.30
CA PRO A 216 1.95 -5.25 -26.07
C PRO A 216 3.44 -5.55 -25.94
N LYS A 217 4.28 -4.51 -25.90
CA LYS A 217 5.65 -4.64 -25.45
C LYS A 217 5.63 -4.70 -23.92
N LEU A 218 6.01 -5.86 -23.37
CA LEU A 218 6.35 -5.99 -21.97
C LEU A 218 7.57 -5.10 -21.69
N LEU A 219 7.40 -4.10 -20.82
CA LEU A 219 8.47 -3.25 -20.27
C LEU A 219 8.80 -3.73 -18.86
#